data_AF-A0A7X9HK40-F1
#
_entry.id   AF-A0A7X9HK40-F1
#
_cell.length_a   1.000
_cell.length_b   1.000
_cell.length_c   1.000
_cell.angle_alpha   90.00
_cell.angle_beta   90.00
_cell.angle_gamma   90.00
#
_symmetry.space_group_name_H-M   'P 1'
#
loop_
_entity.id
_entity.type
_entity.pdbx_description
1 polymer ?
#
loop_
_entity_poly.entity_id
_entity_poly.type
_entity_poly.pdbx_seq_one_letter_code
_entity_poly.pdbx_strand_id
1 'polypeptide(L)'
;MSKKEEYVKGFFTSPDKEEYIKNHSNLPGPRGNLELLEVIAEEGTEDQFRKWSLIEASEAPVNDPGEFLAMCGIVGLNRFLSENSDTYWELLAEKASDIRWRVREAVAISLQHLGDRDMELLLRRMDIWAGESLLMQRAAMAALCEPRLLKNPVHAGKVLDILDRITLSLTKETDRKQEPFRILRQALGYGWSVAIAALPEKGMPLFNEL
;
A
#
# COMPACT_ATOMS: atom_id res chain seq x y z
N MET A 1 9.24 29.13 -0.40
CA MET A 1 8.82 28.01 -1.26
C MET A 1 8.75 26.80 -0.34
N SER A 2 7.62 26.09 -0.31
CA SER A 2 7.53 24.85 0.44
C SER A 2 8.40 23.77 -0.24
N LYS A 3 8.80 22.75 0.50
CA LYS A 3 9.60 21.66 -0.05
C LYS A 3 8.82 20.85 -1.11
N LYS A 4 7.49 20.75 -0.96
CA LYS A 4 6.57 20.29 -2.02
C LYS A 4 6.68 21.11 -3.30
N GLU A 5 6.65 22.45 -3.22
CA GLU A 5 6.79 23.34 -4.38
C GLU A 5 8.17 23.18 -5.07
N GLU A 6 9.24 22.94 -4.29
CA GLU A 6 10.57 22.62 -4.82
C GLU A 6 10.58 21.32 -5.63
N TYR A 7 9.92 20.28 -5.12
CA TYR A 7 9.81 19.00 -5.84
C TYR A 7 8.99 19.11 -7.11
N VAL A 8 7.86 19.81 -7.07
CA VAL A 8 7.03 20.07 -8.26
C VAL A 8 7.87 20.79 -9.32
N LYS A 9 8.53 21.90 -8.94
CA LYS A 9 9.38 22.66 -9.85
C LYS A 9 10.53 21.81 -10.40
N GLY A 10 11.22 21.05 -9.54
CA GLY A 10 12.34 20.20 -9.96
C GLY A 10 11.91 19.10 -10.92
N PHE A 11 10.79 18.44 -10.65
CA PHE A 11 10.23 17.40 -11.52
C PHE A 11 9.90 17.92 -12.92
N PHE A 12 9.27 19.10 -13.03
CA PHE A 12 8.90 19.68 -14.32
C PHE A 12 10.07 20.33 -15.08
N THR A 13 11.10 20.79 -14.37
CA THR A 13 12.26 21.44 -14.99
C THR A 13 13.40 20.47 -15.32
N SER A 14 13.39 19.25 -14.76
CA SER A 14 14.40 18.25 -15.05
C SER A 14 14.28 17.72 -16.49
N PRO A 15 15.39 17.65 -17.26
CA PRO A 15 15.39 17.02 -18.57
C PRO A 15 15.23 15.49 -18.48
N ASP A 16 15.67 14.89 -17.37
CA ASP A 16 15.45 13.48 -17.04
C ASP A 16 14.68 13.39 -15.71
N LYS A 17 13.40 13.03 -15.82
CA LYS A 17 12.50 12.90 -14.67
C LYS A 17 12.84 11.68 -13.81
N GLU A 18 13.30 10.59 -14.41
CA GLU A 18 13.63 9.36 -13.69
C GLU A 18 14.91 9.53 -12.89
N GLU A 19 15.92 10.18 -13.48
CA GLU A 19 17.14 10.55 -12.77
C GLU A 19 16.85 11.53 -11.62
N TYR A 20 15.98 12.52 -11.84
CA TYR A 20 15.56 13.44 -10.79
C TYR A 20 14.93 12.71 -9.60
N ILE A 21 13.98 11.80 -9.85
CA ILE A 21 13.31 11.01 -8.82
C ILE A 21 14.32 10.16 -8.06
N LYS A 22 15.21 9.46 -8.76
CA LYS A 22 16.24 8.60 -8.14
C LYS A 22 17.18 9.40 -7.24
N ASN A 23 17.66 10.55 -7.70
CA ASN A 23 18.58 11.40 -6.94
C ASN A 23 17.95 12.02 -5.68
N HIS A 24 16.63 12.17 -5.64
CA HIS A 24 15.88 12.71 -4.50
C HIS A 24 15.12 11.64 -3.71
N SER A 25 15.35 10.36 -3.98
CA SER A 25 14.64 9.22 -3.37
C SER A 25 14.96 9.00 -1.88
N ASN A 26 16.09 9.54 -1.41
CA ASN A 26 16.77 9.19 -0.15
C ASN A 26 17.28 7.74 -0.07
N LEU A 27 17.25 6.95 -1.15
CA LEU A 27 17.83 5.60 -1.17
C LEU A 27 19.32 5.63 -1.53
N PRO A 28 20.16 4.75 -0.95
CA PRO A 28 19.85 3.56 -0.11
C PRO A 28 19.59 3.84 1.39
N GLY A 29 19.20 5.05 1.78
CA GLY A 29 18.89 5.40 3.15
C GLY A 29 17.68 4.65 3.76
N PRO A 30 17.53 4.70 5.10
CA PRO A 30 16.53 3.91 5.83
C PRO A 30 15.08 4.31 5.52
N ARG A 31 14.84 5.49 4.95
CA ARG A 31 13.51 6.02 4.64
C ARG A 31 13.49 6.58 3.23
N GLY A 32 12.51 6.16 2.44
CA GLY A 32 12.22 6.80 1.16
C GLY A 32 11.63 8.19 1.36
N ASN A 33 11.74 9.03 0.34
CA ASN A 33 11.23 10.40 0.36
C ASN A 33 9.70 10.44 0.12
N LEU A 34 8.90 10.23 1.17
CA LEU A 34 7.44 10.21 1.05
C LEU A 34 6.85 11.54 0.52
N GLU A 35 7.48 12.68 0.84
CA GLU A 35 7.03 13.98 0.32
C GLU A 35 7.18 14.07 -1.20
N LEU A 36 8.29 13.56 -1.75
CA LEU A 36 8.46 13.44 -3.19
C LEU A 36 7.51 12.40 -3.79
N LEU A 37 7.30 11.26 -3.12
CA LEU A 37 6.39 10.20 -3.59
C LEU A 37 4.98 10.75 -3.84
N GLU A 38 4.46 11.55 -2.91
CA GLU A 38 3.16 12.23 -3.04
C GLU A 38 3.14 13.21 -4.21
N VAL A 39 4.18 14.04 -4.38
CA VAL A 39 4.30 14.95 -5.53
C VAL A 39 4.27 14.19 -6.85
N ILE A 40 5.03 13.10 -6.96
CA ILE A 40 5.08 12.34 -8.21
C ILE A 40 3.74 11.66 -8.49
N ALA A 41 3.05 11.14 -7.48
CA ALA A 41 1.72 10.55 -7.65
C ALA A 41 0.67 11.55 -8.17
N GLU A 42 0.76 12.80 -7.72
CA GLU A 42 -0.12 13.90 -8.15
C GLU A 42 0.23 14.41 -9.57
N GLU A 43 1.52 14.62 -9.86
CA GLU A 43 1.97 15.34 -11.06
C GLU A 43 2.34 14.43 -12.25
N GLY A 44 2.61 13.14 -12.00
CA GLY A 44 2.98 12.18 -13.05
C GLY A 44 1.80 11.81 -13.96
N THR A 45 2.14 11.22 -15.12
CA THR A 45 1.17 10.74 -16.11
C THR A 45 0.91 9.24 -16.00
N GLU A 46 -0.21 8.78 -16.54
CA GLU A 46 -0.56 7.35 -16.58
C GLU A 46 0.54 6.50 -17.24
N ASP A 47 1.06 6.95 -18.40
CA ASP A 47 2.13 6.24 -19.12
C ASP A 47 3.41 6.11 -18.29
N GLN A 48 3.77 7.16 -17.54
CA GLN A 48 4.90 7.13 -16.64
C GLN A 48 4.67 6.11 -15.53
N PHE A 49 3.51 6.13 -14.90
CA PHE A 49 3.21 5.20 -13.82
C PHE A 49 3.14 3.75 -14.28
N ARG A 50 2.51 3.50 -15.44
CA ARG A 50 2.52 2.18 -16.10
C ARG A 50 3.95 1.71 -16.31
N LYS A 51 4.81 2.53 -16.94
CA LYS A 51 6.23 2.19 -17.16
C LYS A 51 6.95 1.86 -15.86
N TRP A 52 6.86 2.74 -14.86
CA TRP A 52 7.64 2.61 -13.63
C TRP A 52 7.15 1.47 -12.74
N SER A 53 5.85 1.18 -12.74
CA SER A 53 5.26 0.09 -11.97
C SER A 53 5.71 -1.31 -12.41
N LEU A 54 6.30 -1.43 -13.60
CA LEU A 54 6.84 -2.67 -14.18
C LEU A 54 8.33 -2.87 -13.89
N ILE A 55 8.98 -1.96 -13.14
CA ILE A 55 10.39 -2.11 -12.76
C ILE A 55 10.52 -3.26 -11.76
N GLU A 56 11.18 -4.34 -12.18
CA GLU A 56 11.35 -5.55 -11.38
C GLU A 56 12.53 -5.47 -10.41
N ALA A 57 12.54 -6.37 -9.42
CA ALA A 57 13.62 -6.43 -8.44
C ALA A 57 14.99 -6.81 -9.04
N SER A 58 15.01 -7.45 -10.21
CA SER A 58 16.23 -7.74 -10.97
C SER A 58 16.84 -6.50 -11.61
N GLU A 59 16.02 -5.49 -11.93
CA GLU A 59 16.46 -4.20 -12.47
C GLU A 59 16.80 -3.23 -11.33
N ALA A 60 15.94 -3.13 -10.33
CA ALA A 60 16.11 -2.27 -9.17
C ALA A 60 15.91 -3.08 -7.88
N PRO A 61 16.99 -3.67 -7.33
CA PRO A 61 16.93 -4.50 -6.12
C PRO A 61 16.64 -3.65 -4.86
N VAL A 62 16.49 -4.33 -3.73
CA VAL A 62 16.20 -3.69 -2.43
C VAL A 62 17.23 -2.59 -2.11
N ASN A 63 16.74 -1.41 -1.74
CA ASN A 63 17.49 -0.18 -1.45
C ASN A 63 18.13 0.50 -2.68
N ASP A 64 17.90 0.04 -3.90
CA ASP A 64 18.29 0.78 -5.10
C ASP A 64 17.39 2.00 -5.32
N PRO A 65 17.90 3.18 -5.74
CA PRO A 65 17.05 4.32 -6.08
C PRO A 65 15.94 4.02 -7.11
N GLY A 66 16.13 3.05 -8.00
CA GLY A 66 15.10 2.55 -8.91
C GLY A 66 13.94 1.84 -8.20
N GLU A 67 14.13 1.30 -6.99
CA GLU A 67 13.04 0.78 -6.15
C GLU A 67 12.05 1.92 -5.84
N PHE A 68 12.56 3.13 -5.57
CA PHE A 68 11.73 4.29 -5.33
C PHE A 68 10.98 4.76 -6.59
N LEU A 69 11.57 4.59 -7.78
CA LEU A 69 10.88 4.84 -9.04
C LEU A 69 9.72 3.84 -9.24
N ALA A 70 9.93 2.56 -8.92
CA ALA A 70 8.87 1.55 -8.92
C ALA A 70 7.73 1.93 -7.96
N MET A 71 8.07 2.40 -6.75
CA MET A 71 7.08 2.92 -5.81
C MET A 71 6.27 4.07 -6.40
N CYS A 72 6.92 5.04 -7.05
CA CYS A 72 6.24 6.16 -7.70
C CYS A 72 5.23 5.69 -8.75
N GLY A 73 5.58 4.67 -9.54
CA GLY A 73 4.66 4.05 -10.49
C GLY A 73 3.44 3.46 -9.80
N ILE A 74 3.65 2.61 -8.81
CA ILE A 74 2.57 1.90 -8.09
C ILE A 74 1.64 2.87 -7.36
N VAL A 75 2.20 3.86 -6.66
CA VAL A 75 1.39 4.86 -5.95
C VAL A 75 0.59 5.70 -6.94
N GLY A 76 1.20 6.18 -8.03
CA GLY A 76 0.51 7.00 -9.04
C GLY A 76 -0.66 6.30 -9.72
N LEU A 77 -0.63 4.96 -9.85
CA LEU A 77 -1.74 4.18 -10.41
C LEU A 77 -3.06 4.31 -9.64
N ASN A 78 -3.04 4.77 -8.38
CA ASN A 78 -4.27 4.99 -7.59
C ASN A 78 -5.31 5.84 -8.34
N ARG A 79 -4.87 6.81 -9.15
CA ARG A 79 -5.72 7.74 -9.89
C ARG A 79 -6.53 7.08 -11.01
N PHE A 80 -6.11 5.89 -11.43
CA PHE A 80 -6.69 5.15 -12.55
C PHE A 80 -7.39 3.85 -12.11
N LEU A 81 -7.39 3.56 -10.81
CA LEU A 81 -8.16 2.45 -10.25
C LEU A 81 -9.66 2.72 -10.29
N SER A 82 -10.39 1.77 -10.84
CA SER A 82 -11.85 1.69 -10.85
C SER A 82 -12.29 0.24 -10.71
N GLU A 83 -13.59 -0.02 -10.55
CA GLU A 83 -14.12 -1.39 -10.45
C GLU A 83 -13.67 -2.28 -11.63
N ASN A 84 -13.59 -1.72 -12.85
CA ASN A 84 -13.30 -2.47 -14.08
C ASN A 84 -11.85 -2.34 -14.58
N SER A 85 -10.93 -1.80 -13.77
CA SER A 85 -9.52 -1.67 -14.15
C SER A 85 -8.71 -2.94 -13.85
N ASP A 86 -9.14 -4.08 -14.40
CA ASP A 86 -8.62 -5.40 -14.04
C ASP A 86 -7.09 -5.50 -14.16
N THR A 87 -6.52 -4.97 -15.26
CA THR A 87 -5.06 -4.96 -15.46
C THR A 87 -4.30 -4.28 -14.32
N TYR A 88 -4.84 -3.21 -13.75
CA TYR A 88 -4.21 -2.53 -12.62
C TYR A 88 -4.38 -3.28 -11.32
N TRP A 89 -5.53 -3.94 -11.13
CA TRP A 89 -5.73 -4.78 -9.96
C TRP A 89 -4.83 -6.01 -9.95
N GLU A 90 -4.66 -6.66 -11.10
CA GLU A 90 -3.75 -7.78 -11.28
C GLU A 90 -2.30 -7.37 -11.01
N LEU A 91 -1.88 -6.23 -11.57
CA LEU A 91 -0.56 -5.67 -11.32
C LEU A 91 -0.34 -5.35 -9.83
N LEU A 92 -1.30 -4.70 -9.15
CA LEU A 92 -1.16 -4.41 -7.72
C LEU A 92 -1.15 -5.69 -6.87
N ALA A 93 -1.88 -6.74 -7.26
CA ALA A 93 -1.84 -8.04 -6.58
C ALA A 93 -0.46 -8.71 -6.72
N GLU A 94 0.14 -8.64 -7.91
CA GLU A 94 1.51 -9.10 -8.14
C GLU A 94 2.50 -8.32 -7.27
N LYS A 95 2.44 -6.98 -7.29
CA LYS A 95 3.34 -6.11 -6.52
C LYS A 95 3.11 -6.17 -5.02
N ALA A 96 1.92 -6.56 -4.56
CA ALA A 96 1.67 -6.86 -3.14
C ALA A 96 2.53 -8.03 -2.64
N SER A 97 2.94 -8.91 -3.55
CA SER A 97 3.79 -10.08 -3.29
C SER A 97 5.26 -9.88 -3.67
N ASP A 98 5.67 -8.67 -4.04
CA ASP A 98 7.05 -8.36 -4.42
C ASP A 98 8.03 -8.63 -3.27
N ILE A 99 9.25 -9.08 -3.58
CA ILE A 99 10.30 -9.34 -2.58
C ILE A 99 10.74 -8.05 -1.87
N ARG A 100 10.65 -6.91 -2.56
CA ARG A 100 11.01 -5.58 -2.07
C ARG A 100 9.92 -5.06 -1.15
N TRP A 101 10.25 -4.92 0.14
CA TRP A 101 9.26 -4.51 1.14
C TRP A 101 8.69 -3.11 0.87
N ARG A 102 9.46 -2.18 0.28
CA ARG A 102 8.94 -0.84 -0.07
C ARG A 102 7.95 -0.86 -1.21
N VAL A 103 8.11 -1.79 -2.15
CA VAL A 103 7.12 -2.02 -3.22
C VAL A 103 5.80 -2.50 -2.61
N ARG A 104 5.86 -3.41 -1.63
CA ARG A 104 4.66 -3.82 -0.88
C ARG A 104 4.03 -2.68 -0.08
N GLU A 105 4.82 -1.75 0.47
CA GLU A 105 4.28 -0.52 1.08
C GLU A 105 3.64 0.40 0.05
N ALA A 106 4.24 0.56 -1.14
CA ALA A 106 3.69 1.40 -2.21
C ALA A 106 2.30 0.91 -2.66
N VAL A 107 2.07 -0.41 -2.68
CA VAL A 107 0.73 -0.95 -2.94
C VAL A 107 -0.26 -0.51 -1.86
N ALA A 108 0.11 -0.62 -0.58
CA ALA A 108 -0.74 -0.17 0.51
C ALA A 108 -1.04 1.35 0.43
N ILE A 109 -0.04 2.18 0.15
CA ILE A 109 -0.19 3.64 -0.02
C ILE A 109 -1.11 3.95 -1.21
N SER A 110 -0.93 3.29 -2.35
CA SER A 110 -1.79 3.43 -3.54
C SER A 110 -3.26 3.14 -3.21
N LEU A 111 -3.50 2.05 -2.47
CA LEU A 111 -4.83 1.65 -2.05
C LEU A 111 -5.43 2.56 -0.96
N GLN A 112 -4.61 3.14 -0.08
CA GLN A 112 -5.06 4.15 0.88
C GLN A 112 -5.54 5.41 0.18
N HIS A 113 -4.81 5.88 -0.85
CA HIS A 113 -5.24 6.99 -1.71
C HIS A 113 -6.53 6.69 -2.45
N LEU A 114 -6.74 5.45 -2.91
CA LEU A 114 -8.04 5.02 -3.42
C LEU A 114 -9.11 5.14 -2.32
N GLY A 115 -8.83 4.70 -1.09
CA GLY A 115 -9.76 4.77 0.04
C GLY A 115 -10.23 6.18 0.37
N ASP A 116 -9.38 7.20 0.20
CA ASP A 116 -9.78 8.60 0.39
C ASP A 116 -10.86 9.04 -0.61
N ARG A 117 -10.80 8.50 -1.83
CA ARG A 117 -11.72 8.83 -2.93
C ARG A 117 -12.96 7.95 -2.94
N ASP A 118 -12.77 6.65 -2.72
CA ASP A 118 -13.80 5.62 -2.83
C ASP A 118 -13.53 4.46 -1.86
N MET A 119 -13.87 4.68 -0.59
CA MET A 119 -13.74 3.68 0.47
C MET A 119 -14.59 2.42 0.21
N GLU A 120 -15.74 2.54 -0.48
CA GLU A 120 -16.59 1.39 -0.75
C GLU A 120 -15.96 0.45 -1.80
N LEU A 121 -15.35 1.01 -2.86
CA LEU A 121 -14.56 0.22 -3.80
C LEU A 121 -13.36 -0.44 -3.10
N LEU A 122 -12.62 0.31 -2.27
CA LEU A 122 -11.50 -0.24 -1.52
C LEU A 122 -11.96 -1.44 -0.67
N LEU A 123 -13.02 -1.28 0.12
CA LEU A 123 -13.55 -2.34 0.98
C LEU A 123 -13.94 -3.59 0.19
N ARG A 124 -14.64 -3.45 -0.95
CA ARG A 124 -14.99 -4.60 -1.81
C ARG A 124 -13.76 -5.36 -2.29
N ARG A 125 -12.74 -4.64 -2.77
CA ARG A 125 -11.52 -5.27 -3.31
C ARG A 125 -10.66 -5.90 -2.21
N MET A 126 -10.57 -5.26 -1.05
CA MET A 126 -9.83 -5.80 0.09
C MET A 126 -10.53 -6.99 0.73
N ASP A 127 -11.87 -7.07 0.65
CA ASP A 127 -12.61 -8.27 1.05
C ASP A 127 -12.23 -9.48 0.19
N ILE A 128 -12.00 -9.29 -1.11
CA ILE A 128 -11.46 -10.36 -1.98
C ILE A 128 -10.04 -10.73 -1.51
N TRP A 129 -9.14 -9.74 -1.39
CA TRP A 129 -7.73 -9.97 -1.04
C TRP A 129 -7.51 -10.60 0.33
N ALA A 130 -8.44 -10.41 1.26
CA ALA A 130 -8.43 -11.07 2.55
C ALA A 130 -8.61 -12.60 2.47
N GLY A 131 -9.06 -13.13 1.33
CA GLY A 131 -9.12 -14.57 1.04
C GLY A 131 -7.92 -15.12 0.26
N GLU A 132 -6.96 -14.27 -0.12
CA GLU A 132 -5.85 -14.63 -1.01
C GLU A 132 -4.57 -14.98 -0.23
N SER A 133 -3.40 -14.87 -0.87
CA SER A 133 -2.09 -15.17 -0.26
C SER A 133 -1.81 -14.31 0.98
N LEU A 134 -0.96 -14.79 1.89
CA LEU A 134 -0.58 -14.08 3.12
C LEU A 134 -0.04 -12.65 2.86
N LEU A 135 0.64 -12.42 1.73
CA LEU A 135 1.13 -11.09 1.36
C LEU A 135 0.01 -10.18 0.83
N MET A 136 -0.96 -10.73 0.10
CA MET A 136 -2.16 -9.98 -0.31
C MET A 136 -3.06 -9.64 0.89
N GLN A 137 -3.23 -10.57 1.84
CA GLN A 137 -3.88 -10.30 3.12
C GLN A 137 -3.17 -9.19 3.90
N ARG A 138 -1.82 -9.19 3.89
CA ARG A 138 -1.04 -8.11 4.51
C ARG A 138 -1.29 -6.77 3.81
N ALA A 139 -1.34 -6.76 2.48
CA ALA A 139 -1.65 -5.55 1.72
C ALA A 139 -3.07 -5.05 2.03
N ALA A 140 -4.06 -5.95 2.13
CA ALA A 140 -5.42 -5.61 2.53
C ALA A 140 -5.49 -4.97 3.92
N MET A 141 -4.85 -5.60 4.91
CA MET A 141 -4.73 -5.04 6.25
C MET A 141 -4.08 -3.66 6.23
N ALA A 142 -2.93 -3.51 5.57
CA ALA A 142 -2.17 -2.26 5.56
C ALA A 142 -2.90 -1.14 4.81
N ALA A 143 -3.65 -1.45 3.76
CA ALA A 143 -4.45 -0.49 3.02
C ALA A 143 -5.64 0.02 3.83
N LEU A 144 -6.29 -0.85 4.60
CA LEU A 144 -7.48 -0.52 5.39
C LEU A 144 -7.14 0.12 6.75
N CYS A 145 -6.04 -0.30 7.39
CA CYS A 145 -5.66 0.14 8.73
C CYS A 145 -4.87 1.47 8.71
N GLU A 146 -5.41 2.46 8.02
CA GLU A 146 -4.89 3.82 7.97
C GLU A 146 -5.86 4.74 8.73
N PRO A 147 -5.43 5.34 9.87
CA PRO A 147 -6.31 6.13 10.74
C PRO A 147 -7.18 7.17 10.03
N ARG A 148 -6.67 7.83 8.97
CA ARG A 148 -7.43 8.87 8.27
C ARG A 148 -8.66 8.32 7.53
N LEU A 149 -8.68 7.03 7.17
CA LEU A 149 -9.77 6.36 6.46
C LEU A 149 -10.88 5.84 7.40
N LEU A 150 -10.59 5.67 8.69
CA LEU A 150 -11.49 4.97 9.62
C LEU A 150 -12.38 5.90 10.45
N LYS A 151 -12.60 7.14 10.00
CA LYS A 151 -13.43 8.12 10.70
C LYS A 151 -14.92 7.76 10.70
N ASN A 152 -15.36 6.98 9.70
CA ASN A 152 -16.75 6.53 9.61
C ASN A 152 -16.89 5.19 10.35
N PRO A 153 -17.76 5.10 11.38
CA PRO A 153 -17.93 3.87 12.16
C PRO A 153 -18.45 2.69 11.33
N VAL A 154 -19.22 2.93 10.26
CA VAL A 154 -19.68 1.87 9.35
C VAL A 154 -18.49 1.26 8.60
N HIS A 155 -17.58 2.10 8.11
CA HIS A 155 -16.37 1.65 7.43
C HIS A 155 -15.41 0.96 8.39
N ALA A 156 -15.17 1.54 9.57
CA ALA A 156 -14.38 0.91 10.62
C ALA A 156 -14.94 -0.46 11.02
N GLY A 157 -16.27 -0.58 11.09
CA GLY A 157 -16.95 -1.84 11.33
C GLY A 157 -16.65 -2.91 10.27
N LYS A 158 -16.71 -2.57 8.99
CA LYS A 158 -16.37 -3.49 7.89
C LYS A 158 -14.88 -3.87 7.90
N VAL A 159 -13.99 -2.93 8.23
CA VAL A 159 -12.56 -3.21 8.38
C VAL A 159 -12.30 -4.21 9.50
N LEU A 160 -12.95 -4.06 10.66
CA LEU A 160 -12.84 -5.02 11.76
C LEU A 160 -13.27 -6.44 11.33
N ASP A 161 -14.35 -6.58 10.54
CA ASP A 161 -14.79 -7.89 10.04
C ASP A 161 -13.75 -8.52 9.09
N ILE A 162 -13.11 -7.71 8.25
CA ILE A 162 -12.04 -8.17 7.37
C ILE A 162 -10.82 -8.61 8.19
N LEU A 163 -10.42 -7.83 9.22
CA LEU A 163 -9.30 -8.19 10.10
C LEU A 163 -9.57 -9.47 10.89
N ASP A 164 -10.79 -9.66 11.37
CA ASP A 164 -11.21 -10.90 12.04
C ASP A 164 -11.03 -12.10 11.12
N ARG A 165 -11.55 -12.02 9.89
CA ARG A 165 -11.39 -13.10 8.89
C ARG A 165 -9.93 -13.40 8.54
N ILE A 166 -9.10 -12.38 8.34
CA ILE A 166 -7.66 -12.56 8.08
C ILE A 166 -6.97 -13.19 9.30
N THR A 167 -7.34 -12.78 10.51
CA THR A 167 -6.75 -13.34 11.73
C THR A 167 -7.15 -14.79 11.92
N LEU A 168 -8.43 -15.13 11.70
CA LEU A 168 -8.92 -16.49 11.72
C LEU A 168 -8.26 -17.37 10.65
N SER A 169 -7.93 -16.85 9.46
CA SER A 169 -7.22 -17.66 8.46
C SER A 169 -5.82 -18.08 8.92
N LEU A 170 -5.12 -17.26 9.73
CA LEU A 170 -3.81 -17.64 10.28
C LEU A 170 -3.87 -18.88 11.18
N THR A 171 -5.02 -19.16 11.81
CA THR A 171 -5.18 -20.36 12.65
C THR A 171 -5.06 -21.65 11.83
N LYS A 172 -5.43 -21.59 10.55
CA LYS A 172 -5.44 -22.71 9.59
C LYS A 172 -4.09 -22.93 8.90
N GLU A 173 -3.17 -21.97 9.01
CA GLU A 173 -1.84 -22.07 8.43
C GLU A 173 -0.99 -23.15 9.11
N THR A 174 -0.47 -24.06 8.29
CA THR A 174 0.35 -25.20 8.74
C THR A 174 1.83 -24.82 8.83
N ASP A 175 2.36 -24.08 7.87
CA ASP A 175 3.71 -23.54 7.92
C ASP A 175 3.73 -22.13 8.51
N ARG A 176 3.85 -22.07 9.84
CA ARG A 176 3.95 -20.81 10.60
C ARG A 176 5.38 -20.23 10.62
N LYS A 177 6.35 -20.92 10.02
CA LYS A 177 7.75 -20.49 9.99
C LYS A 177 8.10 -19.70 8.74
N GLN A 178 7.30 -19.80 7.68
CA GLN A 178 7.50 -19.02 6.47
C GLN A 178 7.47 -17.50 6.74
N GLU A 179 8.23 -16.76 5.95
CA GLU A 179 8.37 -15.31 6.10
C GLU A 179 7.03 -14.55 5.93
N PRO A 180 6.19 -14.84 4.91
CA PRO A 180 4.89 -14.17 4.76
C PRO A 180 3.98 -14.28 5.99
N PHE A 181 4.00 -15.43 6.67
CA PHE A 181 3.22 -15.63 7.90
C PHE A 181 3.67 -14.66 9.00
N ARG A 182 4.99 -14.54 9.20
CA ARG A 182 5.55 -13.63 10.22
C ARG A 182 5.24 -12.18 9.90
N ILE A 183 5.37 -11.80 8.63
CA ILE A 183 5.05 -10.47 8.12
C ILE A 183 3.58 -10.14 8.41
N LEU A 184 2.64 -11.00 8.00
CA LEU A 184 1.22 -10.77 8.22
C LEU A 184 0.87 -10.71 9.71
N ARG A 185 1.36 -11.66 10.52
CA ARG A 185 1.11 -11.69 11.97
C ARG A 185 1.57 -10.39 12.65
N GLN A 186 2.76 -9.90 12.31
CA GLN A 186 3.27 -8.64 12.85
C GLN A 186 2.41 -7.46 12.42
N ALA A 187 2.03 -7.44 11.14
CA ALA A 187 1.25 -6.37 10.55
C ALA A 187 -0.17 -6.30 11.16
N LEU A 188 -0.82 -7.44 11.42
CA LEU A 188 -2.11 -7.53 12.13
C LEU A 188 -2.05 -6.96 13.55
N GLY A 189 -0.94 -7.15 14.28
CA GLY A 189 -0.79 -6.59 15.63
C GLY A 189 -0.93 -5.06 15.63
N TYR A 190 -0.39 -4.39 14.60
CA TYR A 190 -0.61 -2.95 14.40
C TYR A 190 -2.01 -2.67 13.85
N GLY A 191 -2.47 -3.42 12.85
CA GLY A 191 -3.77 -3.21 12.21
C GLY A 191 -4.95 -3.23 13.19
N TRP A 192 -4.99 -4.23 14.08
CA TRP A 192 -5.99 -4.30 15.14
C TRP A 192 -5.98 -3.07 16.04
N SER A 193 -4.80 -2.57 16.42
CA SER A 193 -4.71 -1.39 17.28
C SER A 193 -5.34 -0.15 16.62
N VAL A 194 -5.16 0.01 15.31
CA VAL A 194 -5.74 1.12 14.54
C VAL A 194 -7.25 0.97 14.39
N ALA A 195 -7.72 -0.22 14.01
CA ALA A 195 -9.15 -0.47 13.81
C ALA A 195 -9.96 -0.41 15.11
N ILE A 196 -9.41 -0.94 16.21
CA ILE A 196 -10.03 -0.85 17.54
C ILE A 196 -10.08 0.60 18.00
N ALA A 197 -9.02 1.39 17.81
CA ALA A 197 -9.02 2.81 18.17
C ALA A 197 -10.12 3.59 17.42
N ALA A 198 -10.47 3.17 16.20
CA ALA A 198 -11.54 3.78 15.42
C ALA A 198 -12.96 3.35 15.84
N LEU A 199 -13.15 2.11 16.31
CA LEU A 199 -14.45 1.61 16.78
C LEU A 199 -14.30 0.62 17.96
N PRO A 200 -14.03 1.12 19.19
CA PRO A 200 -13.73 0.25 20.33
C PRO A 200 -14.88 -0.68 20.72
N GLU A 201 -16.12 -0.18 20.63
CA GLU A 201 -17.34 -0.91 21.00
C GLU A 201 -17.49 -2.24 20.25
N LYS A 202 -17.05 -2.27 18.98
CA LYS A 202 -17.05 -3.49 18.16
C LYS A 202 -15.70 -4.22 18.22
N GLY A 203 -14.60 -3.47 18.18
CA GLY A 203 -13.27 -4.04 18.06
C GLY A 203 -12.78 -4.76 19.32
N MET A 204 -13.09 -4.24 20.51
CA MET A 204 -12.64 -4.85 21.77
C MET A 204 -13.26 -6.24 22.01
N PRO A 205 -14.57 -6.45 21.84
CA PRO A 205 -15.15 -7.81 21.93
C PRO A 205 -14.50 -8.79 20.97
N LEU A 206 -14.38 -8.44 19.67
CA LEU A 206 -13.75 -9.29 18.66
C LEU A 206 -12.31 -9.66 19.04
N PHE A 207 -11.52 -8.65 19.45
CA PHE A 207 -10.12 -8.87 19.76
C PHE A 207 -9.89 -9.78 20.97
N ASN A 208 -10.80 -9.78 21.94
CA ASN A 208 -10.72 -10.65 23.12
C ASN A 208 -11.03 -12.12 22.80
N GLU A 209 -11.59 -12.42 21.63
CA GLU A 209 -11.93 -13.78 21.18
C GLU A 209 -10.82 -14.43 20.31
N LEU A 210 -9.79 -13.67 19.91
CA LEU A 210 -8.66 -14.11 19.06
C LEU A 210 -7.59 -14.89 19.83
#